data_AF-A0A2G8LCH9-F1
#
_entry.id   AF-A0A2G8LCH9-F1
#
_cell.length_a   1.000
_cell.length_b   1.000
_cell.length_c   1.000
_cell.angle_alpha   90.00
_cell.angle_beta   90.00
_cell.angle_gamma   90.00
#
_symmetry.space_group_name_H-M   'P 1'
#
loop_
_entity.id
_entity.type
_entity.pdbx_description
1 polymer ?
#
loop_
_entity_poly.entity_id
_entity_poly.type
_entity_poly.pdbx_seq_one_letter_code
_entity_poly.pdbx_strand_id
1 'polypeptide(L)'
;MISVSQNYYMLVPGTTLLYSSRSFTRSIRARLSPVELICVSHSINLKVTRRRGAGIISTANMDRTTSAVALVESESRPSGVQLVNTGRTNKMTDPMDLVALAEQVQKGDDFVKAVAGNKLMLIAEQIRHLQDKARQVLEEAKRDADLHHAACNIKKRPGHMYYLYLRDSGQRYFSILSPDEWGSSCPHEFIGAYRLEHDMTWTLAKDFERRGEEYKIVQQLLSKHASLEYYPDSKMEGMVKNGVIPDKPSSGE
;
A
#
# COMPACT_ATOMS: atom_id res chain seq x y z
N MET A 1 -34.24 -33.71 28.97
CA MET A 1 -33.50 -34.84 28.36
C MET A 1 -32.76 -34.27 27.15
N ILE A 2 -31.58 -33.67 27.33
CA ILE A 2 -30.24 -34.28 27.17
C ILE A 2 -30.12 -35.18 25.94
N SER A 3 -29.41 -34.73 24.90
CA SER A 3 -28.15 -35.38 24.51
C SER A 3 -27.31 -34.46 23.62
N VAL A 4 -26.08 -34.23 24.10
CA VAL A 4 -24.98 -33.53 23.44
C VAL A 4 -24.00 -34.62 23.01
N SER A 5 -23.54 -34.62 21.75
CA SER A 5 -22.40 -35.46 21.34
C SER A 5 -21.22 -34.58 20.96
N GLN A 6 -20.28 -34.47 21.90
CA GLN A 6 -18.90 -34.07 21.67
C GLN A 6 -18.14 -35.27 21.08
N ASN A 7 -17.40 -35.05 19.98
CA ASN A 7 -16.36 -35.99 19.55
C ASN A 7 -14.99 -35.49 20.03
N TYR A 8 -14.48 -36.20 21.03
CA TYR A 8 -13.11 -36.16 21.54
C TYR A 8 -12.19 -36.91 20.56
N TYR A 9 -11.11 -36.27 20.10
CA TYR A 9 -9.96 -37.01 19.56
C TYR A 9 -8.85 -37.00 20.62
N MET A 10 -8.53 -38.19 21.12
CA MET A 10 -7.44 -38.45 22.07
C MET A 10 -6.08 -38.13 21.43
N LEU A 11 -5.31 -37.26 22.09
CA LEU A 11 -3.87 -37.10 21.88
C LEU A 11 -3.14 -38.19 22.67
N VAL A 12 -2.52 -39.14 21.97
CA VAL A 12 -1.56 -40.08 22.56
C VAL A 12 -0.17 -39.44 22.51
N PRO A 13 0.57 -39.35 23.63
CA PRO A 13 1.92 -38.80 23.63
C PRO A 13 2.95 -39.89 23.27
N GLY A 14 3.82 -39.62 22.29
CA GLY A 14 5.01 -40.45 22.06
C GLY A 14 5.22 -41.02 20.66
N THR A 15 4.89 -40.30 19.57
CA THR A 15 5.26 -40.72 18.21
C THR A 15 6.21 -39.71 17.56
N THR A 16 7.49 -40.06 17.48
CA THR A 16 8.48 -39.38 16.65
C THR A 16 8.18 -39.70 15.19
N LEU A 17 7.59 -38.77 14.44
CA LEU A 17 7.45 -38.90 12.99
C LEU A 17 8.63 -38.23 12.29
N LEU A 18 9.44 -39.06 11.63
CA LEU A 18 10.52 -38.67 10.74
C LEU A 18 9.95 -37.91 9.53
N TYR A 19 10.39 -36.66 9.37
CA TYR A 19 10.03 -35.80 8.25
C TYR A 19 10.74 -36.25 6.98
N SER A 20 9.98 -36.80 6.03
CA SER A 20 10.43 -37.08 4.66
C SER A 20 9.81 -36.07 3.72
N SER A 21 10.67 -35.23 3.14
CA SER A 21 10.32 -34.20 2.15
C SER A 21 10.00 -34.85 0.81
N ARG A 22 8.72 -34.82 0.40
CA ARG A 22 8.34 -34.99 -1.01
C ARG A 22 7.21 -34.04 -1.37
N SER A 23 7.52 -33.14 -2.29
CA SER A 23 6.63 -32.18 -2.93
C SER A 23 5.47 -32.89 -3.62
N PHE A 24 4.23 -32.57 -3.23
CA PHE A 24 3.04 -33.03 -3.94
C PHE A 24 1.99 -31.91 -3.99
N THR A 25 1.94 -31.20 -5.11
CA THR A 25 0.84 -30.28 -5.43
C THR A 25 -0.31 -31.09 -6.00
N ARG A 26 -1.38 -31.31 -5.22
CA ARG A 26 -2.67 -31.75 -5.74
C ARG A 26 -3.67 -30.60 -5.69
N SER A 27 -4.17 -30.23 -6.86
CA SER A 27 -5.29 -29.31 -7.03
C SER A 27 -6.56 -29.95 -6.50
N ILE A 28 -7.17 -29.36 -5.46
CA ILE A 28 -8.51 -29.70 -4.99
C ILE A 28 -9.40 -28.50 -5.29
N ARG A 29 -10.31 -28.66 -6.24
CA ARG A 29 -11.36 -27.69 -6.59
C ARG A 29 -12.53 -27.90 -5.62
N ALA A 30 -12.46 -27.29 -4.44
CA ALA A 30 -13.60 -27.21 -3.53
C ALA A 30 -14.42 -25.95 -3.86
N ARG A 31 -15.72 -26.12 -4.13
CA ARG A 31 -16.69 -25.02 -4.18
C ARG A 31 -16.92 -24.57 -2.74
N LEU A 32 -16.38 -23.41 -2.37
CA LEU A 32 -16.65 -22.73 -1.09
C LEU A 32 -17.37 -21.42 -1.38
N SER A 33 -18.35 -21.07 -0.55
CA SER A 33 -19.13 -19.82 -0.66
C SER A 33 -18.28 -18.61 -0.26
N PRO A 34 -18.66 -17.36 -0.66
CA PRO A 34 -17.76 -16.20 -0.65
C PRO A 34 -17.26 -15.69 0.72
N VAL A 35 -17.66 -16.31 1.84
CA VAL A 35 -17.38 -15.79 3.20
C VAL A 35 -16.35 -16.60 4.00
N GLU A 36 -15.80 -17.68 3.46
CA GLU A 36 -14.80 -18.54 4.13
C GLU A 36 -13.38 -18.38 3.54
N LEU A 37 -13.07 -17.26 2.88
CA LEU A 37 -11.77 -17.01 2.22
C LEU A 37 -10.86 -16.01 2.96
N ILE A 38 -10.95 -15.92 4.29
CA ILE A 38 -10.18 -14.92 5.07
C ILE A 38 -9.05 -15.56 5.94
N CYS A 39 -8.92 -16.88 6.00
CA CYS A 39 -7.91 -17.51 6.88
C CYS A 39 -7.01 -18.54 6.18
N VAL A 40 -6.29 -18.17 5.12
CA VAL A 40 -4.99 -18.80 4.80
C VAL A 40 -4.02 -17.74 4.25
N SER A 41 -3.49 -16.90 5.12
CA SER A 41 -2.25 -16.15 4.89
C SER A 41 -1.63 -15.71 6.23
N HIS A 42 -1.59 -16.62 7.20
CA HIS A 42 -0.72 -16.48 8.37
C HIS A 42 0.55 -17.30 8.12
N SER A 43 1.60 -16.63 7.63
CA SER A 43 3.02 -16.89 7.93
C SER A 43 3.92 -16.37 6.81
N ILE A 44 4.11 -15.06 6.73
CA ILE A 44 5.38 -14.51 6.23
C ILE A 44 5.81 -13.42 7.21
N ASN A 45 6.21 -13.84 8.42
CA ASN A 45 7.13 -13.04 9.21
C ASN A 45 8.48 -13.10 8.49
N LEU A 46 8.88 -12.02 7.82
CA LEU A 46 10.25 -11.83 7.37
C LEU A 46 11.14 -11.75 8.63
N LYS A 47 11.55 -12.91 9.14
CA LYS A 47 12.63 -13.02 10.12
C LYS A 47 13.91 -12.63 9.39
N VAL A 48 14.33 -11.36 9.54
CA VAL A 48 15.70 -10.93 9.21
C VAL A 48 16.64 -11.57 10.23
N THR A 49 16.93 -12.86 10.02
CA THR A 49 18.00 -13.56 10.73
C THR A 49 19.33 -13.08 10.19
N ARG A 50 20.05 -12.32 11.01
CA ARG A 50 21.47 -11.99 10.82
C ARG A 50 22.28 -13.30 10.91
N ARG A 51 22.45 -14.01 9.80
CA ARG A 51 23.44 -15.08 9.68
C ARG A 51 24.83 -14.46 9.62
N ARG A 52 25.60 -14.58 10.71
CA ARG A 52 27.06 -14.57 10.63
C ARG A 52 27.47 -15.87 9.94
N GLY A 53 27.80 -15.79 8.66
CA GLY A 53 28.37 -16.87 7.87
C GLY A 53 29.25 -16.24 6.81
N ALA A 54 30.56 -16.43 6.96
CA ALA A 54 31.53 -16.11 5.93
C ALA A 54 31.13 -16.85 4.65
N GLY A 55 30.83 -16.09 3.61
CA GLY A 55 30.27 -16.62 2.37
C GLY A 55 30.22 -15.49 1.36
N ILE A 56 31.30 -15.42 0.59
CA ILE A 56 31.47 -14.79 -0.72
C ILE A 56 30.22 -14.03 -1.18
N ILE A 57 30.31 -12.70 -1.16
CA ILE A 57 29.34 -11.84 -1.83
C ILE A 57 29.40 -12.23 -3.31
N SER A 58 28.46 -13.06 -3.75
CA SER A 58 28.14 -13.17 -5.17
C SER A 58 27.50 -11.84 -5.52
N THR A 59 28.35 -10.90 -5.93
CA THR A 59 27.95 -9.73 -6.68
C THR A 59 27.17 -10.26 -7.86
N ALA A 60 25.84 -10.11 -7.81
CA ALA A 60 25.01 -10.25 -8.99
C ALA A 60 25.67 -9.39 -10.06
N ASN A 61 26.15 -10.07 -11.10
CA ASN A 61 26.83 -9.49 -12.24
C ASN A 61 25.86 -8.47 -12.84
N MET A 62 26.01 -7.18 -12.49
CA MET A 62 25.46 -6.11 -13.31
C MET A 62 26.10 -6.36 -14.66
N ASP A 63 25.30 -6.82 -15.61
CA ASP A 63 25.68 -6.97 -16.99
C ASP A 63 26.27 -5.64 -17.43
N ARG A 64 27.61 -5.57 -17.41
CA ARG A 64 28.35 -4.41 -17.84
C ARG A 64 28.29 -4.48 -19.35
N THR A 65 27.11 -4.21 -19.90
CA THR A 65 26.96 -3.79 -21.29
C THR A 65 27.86 -2.57 -21.37
N THR A 66 29.07 -2.77 -21.87
CA THR A 66 29.98 -1.70 -22.21
C THR A 66 29.26 -0.92 -23.28
N SER A 67 28.51 0.11 -22.84
CA SER A 67 27.85 1.06 -23.72
C SER A 67 28.96 1.69 -24.53
N ALA A 68 29.19 1.15 -25.72
CA ALA A 68 30.17 1.69 -26.64
C ALA A 68 29.74 3.13 -26.90
N VAL A 69 30.63 4.08 -26.63
CA VAL A 69 30.34 5.50 -26.88
C VAL A 69 29.97 5.64 -28.34
N ALA A 70 28.69 5.90 -28.60
CA ALA A 70 28.17 6.10 -29.94
C ALA A 70 28.66 7.46 -30.43
N LEU A 71 29.73 7.45 -31.21
CA LEU A 71 30.23 8.66 -31.85
C LEU A 71 29.30 9.03 -33.02
N VAL A 72 29.20 10.33 -33.27
CA VAL A 72 28.45 10.86 -34.42
C VAL A 72 29.11 10.35 -35.70
N GLU A 73 28.28 9.93 -36.65
CA GLU A 73 28.75 9.47 -37.96
C GLU A 73 29.55 10.57 -38.67
N SER A 74 30.67 10.18 -39.27
CA SER A 74 31.51 11.11 -40.01
C SER A 74 30.98 11.30 -41.42
N GLU A 75 30.55 12.51 -41.75
CA GLU A 75 30.12 12.88 -43.11
C GLU A 75 31.25 13.60 -43.85
N SER A 76 31.48 13.23 -45.10
CA SER A 76 32.51 13.80 -45.98
C SER A 76 32.02 15.01 -46.79
N ARG A 77 30.69 15.15 -46.94
CA ARG A 77 30.04 16.19 -47.74
C ARG A 77 28.86 16.84 -47.00
N PRO A 78 29.08 17.54 -45.88
CA PRO A 78 28.02 18.25 -45.18
C PRO A 78 27.38 19.27 -46.13
N SER A 79 26.05 19.26 -46.23
CA SER A 79 25.27 20.10 -47.15
C SER A 79 25.67 19.97 -48.64
N GLY A 80 26.24 18.83 -49.05
CA GLY A 80 26.64 18.55 -50.44
C GLY A 80 28.02 19.10 -50.85
N VAL A 81 28.65 19.90 -50.00
CA VAL A 81 29.97 20.52 -50.26
C VAL A 81 31.09 19.61 -49.73
N GLN A 82 32.06 19.29 -50.59
CA GLN A 82 33.17 18.41 -50.23
C GLN A 82 34.11 19.09 -49.23
N LEU A 83 34.35 18.44 -48.08
CA LEU A 83 35.34 18.91 -47.13
C LEU A 83 36.74 18.81 -47.73
N VAL A 84 37.52 19.89 -47.58
CA VAL A 84 38.90 20.01 -48.10
C VAL A 84 39.83 18.96 -47.47
N ASN A 85 39.59 18.57 -46.21
CA ASN A 85 40.30 17.48 -45.56
C ASN A 85 39.42 16.84 -44.46
N THR A 86 38.74 15.76 -44.81
CA THR A 86 37.87 14.98 -43.90
C THR A 86 38.64 14.40 -42.70
N GLY A 87 39.89 13.99 -42.91
CA GLY A 87 40.75 13.43 -41.87
C GLY A 87 41.24 14.44 -40.83
N ARG A 88 41.18 15.74 -41.12
CA ARG A 88 41.52 16.82 -40.16
C ARG A 88 40.29 17.36 -39.44
N THR A 89 39.13 17.39 -40.09
CA THR A 89 37.87 17.85 -39.49
C THR A 89 37.27 16.81 -38.55
N ASN A 90 37.48 15.52 -38.84
CA ASN A 90 36.91 14.41 -38.07
C ASN A 90 37.93 13.77 -37.12
N LYS A 91 39.16 14.32 -37.05
CA LYS A 91 40.17 13.88 -36.08
C LYS A 91 39.91 14.55 -34.75
N MET A 92 39.76 13.74 -33.71
CA MET A 92 40.00 14.22 -32.35
C MET A 92 41.49 14.58 -32.21
N THR A 93 41.75 15.76 -31.68
CA THR A 93 43.09 16.37 -31.62
C THR A 93 44.04 15.57 -30.71
N ASP A 94 43.48 14.90 -29.70
CA ASP A 94 44.19 14.06 -28.72
C ASP A 94 43.42 12.74 -28.50
N PRO A 95 44.06 11.56 -28.61
CA PRO A 95 43.46 10.28 -28.22
C PRO A 95 42.85 10.24 -26.81
N MET A 96 43.33 11.07 -25.87
CA MET A 96 42.78 11.16 -24.52
C MET A 96 41.37 11.78 -24.48
N ASP A 97 40.95 12.51 -25.53
CA ASP A 97 39.63 13.14 -25.62
C ASP A 97 38.50 12.09 -25.71
N LEU A 98 38.75 10.96 -26.38
CA LEU A 98 37.81 9.83 -26.43
C LEU A 98 37.58 9.22 -25.05
N VAL A 99 38.66 9.11 -24.26
CA VAL A 99 38.59 8.59 -22.89
C VAL A 99 37.83 9.57 -22.00
N ALA A 100 38.12 10.86 -22.10
CA ALA A 100 37.41 11.91 -21.37
C ALA A 100 35.90 11.94 -21.70
N LEU A 101 35.54 11.78 -22.98
CA LEU A 101 34.14 11.68 -23.41
C LEU A 101 33.47 10.43 -22.82
N ALA A 102 34.12 9.27 -22.87
CA ALA A 102 33.60 8.04 -22.29
C ALA A 102 33.37 8.18 -20.78
N GLU A 103 34.29 8.81 -20.06
CA GLU A 103 34.12 9.12 -18.63
C GLU A 103 32.94 10.05 -18.37
N GLN A 104 32.71 11.05 -19.22
CA GLN A 104 31.58 11.97 -19.07
C GLN A 104 30.23 11.28 -19.31
N VAL A 105 30.14 10.44 -20.34
CA VAL A 105 28.93 9.64 -20.61
C VAL A 105 28.65 8.72 -19.43
N GLN A 106 29.67 8.02 -18.93
CA GLN A 106 29.53 7.16 -17.75
C GLN A 106 29.05 7.93 -16.52
N LYS A 107 29.61 9.12 -16.25
CA LYS A 107 29.13 9.98 -15.16
C LYS A 107 27.66 10.37 -15.35
N GLY A 108 27.25 10.70 -16.58
CA GLY A 108 25.86 10.99 -16.92
C GLY A 108 24.92 9.83 -16.58
N ASP A 109 25.28 8.62 -16.98
CA ASP A 109 24.53 7.40 -16.67
C ASP A 109 24.45 7.14 -15.16
N ASP A 110 25.55 7.37 -14.44
CA ASP A 110 25.60 7.21 -12.99
C ASP A 110 24.67 8.22 -12.30
N PHE A 111 24.62 9.47 -12.77
CA PHE A 111 23.66 10.47 -12.28
C PHE A 111 22.21 10.08 -12.57
N VAL A 112 21.91 9.60 -13.77
CA VAL A 112 20.56 9.16 -14.14
C VAL A 112 20.12 7.99 -13.25
N LYS A 113 21.00 7.00 -13.03
CA LYS A 113 20.74 5.88 -12.12
C LYS A 113 20.49 6.37 -10.69
N ALA A 114 21.30 7.30 -10.19
CA ALA A 114 21.13 7.85 -8.84
C ALA A 114 19.79 8.62 -8.71
N VAL A 115 19.44 9.46 -9.68
CA VAL A 115 18.17 10.21 -9.70
C VAL A 115 16.97 9.27 -9.79
N ALA A 116 17.02 8.28 -10.68
CA ALA A 116 15.97 7.27 -10.81
C ALA A 116 15.81 6.48 -9.51
N GLY A 117 16.93 6.06 -8.88
CA GLY A 117 16.94 5.39 -7.59
C GLY A 117 16.26 6.20 -6.49
N ASN A 118 16.60 7.49 -6.36
CA ASN A 118 15.99 8.39 -5.37
C ASN A 118 14.49 8.57 -5.58
N LYS A 119 14.04 8.71 -6.84
CA LYS A 119 12.60 8.81 -7.16
C LYS A 119 11.85 7.52 -6.85
N LEU A 120 12.45 6.36 -7.15
CA LEU A 120 11.87 5.06 -6.82
C LEU A 120 11.81 4.82 -5.30
N MET A 121 12.80 5.31 -4.54
CA MET A 121 12.77 5.28 -3.08
C MET A 121 11.59 6.08 -2.52
N LEU A 122 11.35 7.29 -3.04
CA LEU A 122 10.20 8.12 -2.64
C LEU A 122 8.87 7.41 -2.94
N ILE A 123 8.73 6.83 -4.14
CA ILE A 123 7.52 6.09 -4.52
C ILE A 123 7.32 4.89 -3.58
N ALA A 124 8.39 4.15 -3.27
CA ALA A 124 8.31 3.02 -2.35
C ALA A 124 7.86 3.44 -0.95
N GLU A 125 8.34 4.57 -0.45
CA GLU A 125 7.90 5.16 0.83
C GLU A 125 6.41 5.52 0.79
N GLN A 126 5.95 6.18 -0.27
CA GLN A 126 4.54 6.52 -0.46
C GLN A 126 3.64 5.27 -0.49
N ILE A 127 4.03 4.23 -1.23
CA ILE A 127 3.30 2.95 -1.28
C ILE A 127 3.19 2.35 0.11
N ARG A 128 4.28 2.40 0.90
CA ARG A 128 4.28 1.87 2.27
C ARG A 128 3.31 2.63 3.17
N HIS A 129 3.29 3.95 3.08
CA HIS A 129 2.30 4.77 3.78
C HIS A 129 0.87 4.43 3.38
N LEU A 130 0.59 4.24 2.08
CA LEU A 130 -0.74 3.84 1.61
C LEU A 130 -1.15 2.47 2.15
N GLN A 131 -0.23 1.51 2.20
CA GLN A 131 -0.47 0.18 2.78
C GLN A 131 -0.79 0.27 4.28
N ASP A 132 -0.06 1.09 5.02
CA ASP A 132 -0.31 1.29 6.45
C ASP A 132 -1.65 1.99 6.71
N LYS A 133 -1.99 2.98 5.87
CA LYS A 133 -3.31 3.63 5.92
C LYS A 133 -4.44 2.66 5.59
N ALA A 134 -4.29 1.83 4.56
CA ALA A 134 -5.28 0.80 4.24
C ALA A 134 -5.49 -0.18 5.41
N ARG A 135 -4.40 -0.61 6.07
CA ARG A 135 -4.50 -1.48 7.26
C ARG A 135 -5.23 -0.77 8.41
N GLN A 136 -4.90 0.49 8.67
CA GLN A 136 -5.57 1.28 9.71
C GLN A 136 -7.09 1.37 9.46
N VAL A 137 -7.49 1.69 8.23
CA VAL A 137 -8.91 1.79 7.84
C VAL A 137 -9.64 0.45 8.03
N LEU A 138 -9.01 -0.68 7.70
CA LEU A 138 -9.62 -1.99 7.88
C LEU A 138 -9.81 -2.35 9.36
N GLU A 139 -8.82 -2.08 10.21
CA GLU A 139 -8.93 -2.31 11.65
C GLU A 139 -10.00 -1.41 12.30
N GLU A 140 -10.06 -0.14 11.88
CA GLU A 140 -11.10 0.79 12.33
C GLU A 140 -12.49 0.34 11.90
N ALA A 141 -12.66 -0.07 10.64
CA ALA A 141 -13.94 -0.57 10.12
C ALA A 141 -14.38 -1.86 10.84
N LYS A 142 -13.45 -2.79 11.09
CA LYS A 142 -13.73 -4.01 11.85
C LYS A 142 -14.17 -3.69 13.28
N ARG A 143 -13.42 -2.83 13.97
CA ARG A 143 -13.76 -2.38 15.33
C ARG A 143 -15.13 -1.71 15.36
N ASP A 144 -15.43 -0.82 14.41
CA ASP A 144 -16.71 -0.15 14.33
C ASP A 144 -17.86 -1.15 14.06
N ALA A 145 -17.64 -2.13 13.18
CA ALA A 145 -18.61 -3.19 12.93
C ALA A 145 -18.85 -4.05 14.19
N ASP A 146 -17.81 -4.41 14.94
CA ASP A 146 -17.92 -5.16 16.20
C ASP A 146 -18.72 -4.36 17.24
N LEU A 147 -18.49 -3.05 17.37
CA LEU A 147 -19.25 -2.18 18.26
C LEU A 147 -20.70 -2.00 17.77
N HIS A 148 -20.94 -1.90 16.46
CA HIS A 148 -22.31 -1.86 15.93
C HIS A 148 -23.08 -3.13 16.23
N HIS A 149 -22.45 -4.30 16.14
CA HIS A 149 -23.06 -5.59 16.45
C HIS A 149 -23.14 -5.91 17.96
N ALA A 150 -22.40 -5.21 18.82
CA ALA A 150 -22.50 -5.41 20.26
C ALA A 150 -23.95 -5.24 20.74
N ALA A 151 -24.37 -6.15 21.63
CA ALA A 151 -25.75 -6.24 22.09
C ALA A 151 -26.19 -4.92 22.73
N CYS A 152 -27.39 -4.45 22.40
CA CYS A 152 -27.92 -3.23 22.96
C CYS A 152 -29.45 -3.28 22.98
N ASN A 153 -30.05 -2.94 24.12
CA ASN A 153 -31.51 -2.87 24.27
C ASN A 153 -32.06 -1.48 23.92
N ILE A 154 -31.22 -0.58 23.43
CA ILE A 154 -31.56 0.82 23.19
C ILE A 154 -31.16 1.18 21.75
N LYS A 155 -31.97 2.03 21.10
CA LYS A 155 -31.62 2.56 19.78
C LYS A 155 -30.42 3.50 19.90
N LYS A 156 -29.33 3.15 19.22
CA LYS A 156 -28.11 3.97 19.13
C LYS A 156 -28.42 5.27 18.38
N ARG A 157 -28.04 6.41 18.97
CA ARG A 157 -28.25 7.77 18.47
C ARG A 157 -26.90 8.48 18.40
N PRO A 158 -26.54 9.09 17.26
CA PRO A 158 -25.36 9.92 17.15
C PRO A 158 -25.31 11.04 18.21
N GLY A 159 -24.11 11.40 18.62
CA GLY A 159 -23.84 12.42 19.65
C GLY A 159 -23.89 11.89 21.09
N HIS A 160 -24.39 10.67 21.32
CA HIS A 160 -24.51 10.11 22.67
C HIS A 160 -23.31 9.25 23.07
N MET A 161 -23.09 9.21 24.38
CA MET A 161 -22.12 8.33 25.04
C MET A 161 -22.73 6.97 25.34
N TYR A 162 -21.95 5.93 25.09
CA TYR A 162 -22.28 4.55 25.34
C TYR A 162 -21.10 3.87 26.04
N TYR A 163 -21.41 3.06 27.06
CA TYR A 163 -20.44 2.36 27.88
C TYR A 163 -20.54 0.87 27.60
N LEU A 164 -19.43 0.28 27.20
CA LEU A 164 -19.32 -1.14 26.85
C LEU A 164 -18.92 -1.96 28.07
N TYR A 165 -19.69 -3.00 28.35
CA TYR A 165 -19.47 -3.91 29.47
C TYR A 165 -19.37 -5.37 28.99
N LEU A 166 -18.70 -6.21 29.78
CA LEU A 166 -18.60 -7.65 29.61
C LEU A 166 -19.36 -8.38 30.72
N ARG A 167 -20.34 -9.20 30.35
CA ARG A 167 -20.98 -10.12 31.30
C ARG A 167 -20.10 -11.32 31.59
N ASP A 168 -20.33 -12.00 32.70
CA ASP A 168 -19.66 -13.27 33.05
C ASP A 168 -19.84 -14.37 31.99
N SER A 169 -20.94 -14.31 31.23
CA SER A 169 -21.20 -15.18 30.06
C SER A 169 -20.25 -14.93 28.87
N GLY A 170 -19.44 -13.88 28.90
CA GLY A 170 -18.61 -13.41 27.78
C GLY A 170 -19.32 -12.48 26.80
N GLN A 171 -20.61 -12.20 26.98
CA GLN A 171 -21.35 -11.31 26.09
C GLN A 171 -20.99 -9.83 26.34
N ARG A 172 -20.59 -9.13 25.27
CA ARG A 172 -20.39 -7.68 25.26
C ARG A 172 -21.70 -6.96 24.98
N TYR A 173 -22.01 -5.93 25.77
CA TYR A 173 -23.21 -5.12 25.57
C TYR A 173 -22.98 -3.65 25.91
N PHE A 174 -23.76 -2.78 25.26
CA PHE A 174 -23.76 -1.34 25.51
C PHE A 174 -24.84 -0.92 26.51
N SER A 175 -24.46 0.00 27.40
CA SER A 175 -25.34 0.73 28.31
C SER A 175 -25.18 2.25 28.08
N ILE A 176 -26.21 3.03 28.45
CA ILE A 176 -26.10 4.50 28.54
C ILE A 176 -25.49 4.91 29.89
N LEU A 177 -25.64 4.06 30.92
CA LEU A 177 -25.11 4.33 32.26
C LEU A 177 -23.61 4.09 32.34
N SER A 178 -22.90 5.05 32.91
CA SER A 178 -21.46 5.00 33.19
C SER A 178 -21.13 4.15 34.43
N PRO A 179 -19.88 3.70 34.62
CA PRO A 179 -19.49 2.95 35.81
C PRO A 179 -19.77 3.70 37.12
N ASP A 180 -19.62 5.04 37.11
CA ASP A 180 -19.88 5.89 38.28
C ASP A 180 -21.38 5.96 38.60
N GLU A 181 -22.24 6.01 37.58
CA GLU A 181 -23.70 6.01 37.74
C GLU A 181 -24.25 4.67 38.21
N TRP A 182 -23.60 3.56 37.82
CA TRP A 182 -23.94 2.24 38.35
C TRP A 182 -23.60 2.09 39.84
N GLY A 183 -22.63 2.86 40.35
CA GLY A 183 -22.14 2.74 41.71
C GLY A 183 -21.71 1.31 42.07
N SER A 184 -21.96 0.89 43.31
CA SER A 184 -21.66 -0.47 43.79
C SER A 184 -22.52 -1.57 43.15
N SER A 185 -23.52 -1.20 42.35
CA SER A 185 -24.44 -2.12 41.71
C SER A 185 -24.03 -2.50 40.28
N CYS A 186 -22.88 -2.04 39.79
CA CYS A 186 -22.35 -2.47 38.50
C CYS A 186 -21.93 -3.95 38.57
N PRO A 187 -22.66 -4.89 37.94
CA PRO A 187 -22.36 -6.31 38.10
C PRO A 187 -21.31 -6.80 37.08
N HIS A 188 -20.90 -5.96 36.14
CA HIS A 188 -20.19 -6.38 34.93
C HIS A 188 -18.89 -5.58 34.74
N GLU A 189 -17.90 -6.21 34.13
CA GLU A 189 -16.60 -5.59 33.86
C GLU A 189 -16.73 -4.45 32.83
N PHE A 190 -16.17 -3.29 33.16
CA PHE A 190 -16.16 -2.13 32.26
C PHE A 190 -15.02 -2.25 31.24
N ILE A 191 -15.35 -2.25 29.96
CA ILE A 191 -14.37 -2.32 28.87
C ILE A 191 -13.96 -0.91 28.40
N GLY A 192 -14.93 -0.02 28.19
CA GLY A 192 -14.64 1.30 27.65
C GLY A 192 -15.87 2.17 27.39
N ALA A 193 -15.63 3.47 27.30
CA ALA A 193 -16.64 4.47 26.96
C ALA A 193 -16.43 4.97 25.54
N TYR A 194 -17.50 5.05 24.76
CA TYR A 194 -17.49 5.41 23.35
C TYR A 194 -18.57 6.44 23.04
N ARG A 195 -18.28 7.39 22.17
CA ARG A 195 -19.28 8.28 21.55
C ARG A 195 -19.59 7.78 20.16
N LEU A 196 -20.88 7.69 19.84
CA LEU A 196 -21.31 7.47 18.46
C LEU A 196 -21.30 8.81 17.73
N GLU A 197 -20.53 8.91 16.66
CA GLU A 197 -20.40 10.14 15.87
C GLU A 197 -21.51 10.26 14.81
N HIS A 198 -21.62 11.43 14.19
CA HIS A 198 -22.63 11.72 13.17
C HIS A 198 -22.44 10.93 11.87
N ASP A 199 -21.21 10.52 11.58
CA ASP A 199 -20.85 9.64 10.47
C ASP A 199 -20.98 8.14 10.82
N MET A 200 -21.58 7.84 11.98
CA MET A 200 -21.78 6.49 12.53
C MET A 200 -20.48 5.77 12.92
N THR A 201 -19.35 6.46 12.99
CA THR A 201 -18.11 5.91 13.56
C THR A 201 -18.13 5.96 15.08
N TRP A 202 -17.32 5.11 15.73
CA TRP A 202 -17.19 5.12 17.18
C TRP A 202 -15.88 5.78 17.60
N THR A 203 -15.97 6.77 18.46
CA THR A 203 -14.79 7.38 19.09
C THR A 203 -14.67 6.92 20.53
N LEU A 204 -13.49 6.44 20.93
CA LEU A 204 -13.21 6.10 22.32
C LEU A 204 -13.09 7.39 23.17
N ALA A 205 -13.54 7.36 24.42
CA ALA A 205 -13.50 8.53 25.30
C ALA A 205 -12.10 9.14 25.47
N LYS A 206 -11.06 8.30 25.47
CA LYS A 206 -9.66 8.72 25.50
C LYS A 206 -9.26 9.59 24.30
N ASP A 207 -9.91 9.43 23.16
CA ASP A 207 -9.57 10.11 21.91
C ASP A 207 -10.36 11.42 21.69
N PHE A 208 -11.28 11.79 22.59
CA PHE A 208 -12.14 12.96 22.37
C PHE A 208 -11.37 14.27 22.25
N GLU A 209 -10.37 14.49 23.10
CA GLU A 209 -9.55 15.71 23.09
C GLU A 209 -8.79 15.82 21.77
N ARG A 210 -8.06 14.76 21.41
CA ARG A 210 -7.31 14.68 20.15
C ARG A 210 -8.20 14.92 18.94
N ARG A 211 -9.35 14.23 18.84
CA ARG A 211 -10.28 14.45 17.72
C ARG A 211 -10.89 15.85 17.72
N GLY A 212 -11.13 16.43 18.90
CA GLY A 212 -11.58 17.81 19.04
C GLY A 212 -10.56 18.83 18.53
N GLU A 213 -9.27 18.60 18.81
CA GLU A 213 -8.16 19.42 18.29
C GLU A 213 -8.02 19.29 16.77
N GLU A 214 -8.06 18.07 16.24
CA GLU A 214 -8.05 17.80 14.80
C GLU A 214 -9.20 18.53 14.10
N TYR A 215 -10.40 18.48 14.67
CA TYR A 215 -11.57 19.17 14.14
C TYR A 215 -11.40 20.70 14.17
N LYS A 216 -10.83 21.27 15.25
CA LYS A 216 -10.52 22.71 15.33
C LYS A 216 -9.53 23.14 14.26
N ILE A 217 -8.48 22.35 14.03
CA ILE A 217 -7.48 22.63 12.99
C ILE A 217 -8.15 22.64 11.61
N VAL A 218 -8.98 21.62 11.31
CA VAL A 218 -9.72 21.55 10.05
C VAL A 218 -10.64 22.76 9.88
N GLN A 219 -11.38 23.15 10.91
CA GLN A 219 -12.23 24.33 10.88
C GLN A 219 -11.44 25.63 10.65
N GLN A 220 -10.27 25.77 11.28
CA GLN A 220 -9.38 26.92 11.05
C GLN A 220 -8.83 26.97 9.62
N LEU A 221 -8.54 25.82 9.02
CA LEU A 221 -8.09 25.75 7.63
C LEU A 221 -9.23 26.07 6.66
N LEU A 222 -10.42 25.54 6.90
CA LEU A 222 -11.61 25.83 6.10
C LEU A 222 -11.98 27.32 6.17
N SER A 223 -11.93 27.94 7.36
CA SER A 223 -12.24 29.36 7.51
C SER A 223 -11.20 30.25 6.81
N LYS A 224 -9.92 29.87 6.82
CA LYS A 224 -8.87 30.56 6.06
C LYS A 224 -9.04 30.39 4.55
N HIS A 225 -9.34 29.18 4.08
CA HIS A 225 -9.43 28.85 2.65
C HIS A 225 -10.78 29.21 2.01
N ALA A 226 -11.86 29.46 2.78
CA ALA A 226 -13.09 30.02 2.25
C ALA A 226 -12.90 31.40 1.54
N SER A 227 -11.69 31.96 1.63
CA SER A 227 -11.25 33.19 0.98
C SER A 227 -10.52 32.97 -0.36
N LEU A 228 -10.30 31.73 -0.81
CA LEU A 228 -9.63 31.43 -2.09
C LEU A 228 -10.66 30.94 -3.12
N GLU A 229 -10.82 31.77 -4.15
CA GLU A 229 -11.87 31.71 -5.16
C GLU A 229 -11.90 30.40 -5.96
N TYR A 230 -13.13 30.00 -6.27
CA TYR A 230 -13.52 28.93 -7.16
C TYR A 230 -13.16 29.26 -8.62
N TYR A 231 -12.30 28.45 -9.25
CA TYR A 231 -12.15 28.42 -10.72
C TYR A 231 -12.94 27.24 -11.27
N PRO A 232 -14.09 27.46 -11.94
CA PRO A 232 -14.76 26.39 -12.65
C PRO A 232 -13.88 25.92 -13.82
N ASP A 233 -13.76 24.61 -13.89
CA ASP A 233 -12.93 23.85 -14.83
C ASP A 233 -13.47 24.01 -16.27
N SER A 234 -13.13 25.12 -16.93
CA SER A 234 -13.58 25.44 -18.29
C SER A 234 -12.51 25.10 -19.33
N LYS A 235 -11.95 23.88 -19.35
CA LYS A 235 -11.19 23.38 -20.53
C LYS A 235 -10.88 21.87 -20.54
N MET A 236 -11.89 21.00 -20.48
CA MET A 236 -11.69 19.55 -20.74
C MET A 236 -12.66 18.95 -21.78
N GLU A 237 -13.52 19.76 -22.40
CA GLU A 237 -14.28 19.36 -23.60
C GLU A 237 -13.47 19.70 -24.86
N GLY A 238 -12.73 18.73 -25.40
CA GLY A 238 -12.04 18.97 -26.67
C GLY A 238 -11.17 17.86 -27.26
N MET A 239 -10.94 16.73 -26.58
CA MET A 239 -10.07 15.66 -27.12
C MET A 239 -10.65 14.26 -26.93
N VAL A 240 -11.90 14.04 -27.37
CA VAL A 240 -12.40 12.69 -27.68
C VAL A 240 -13.23 12.72 -28.97
N LYS A 241 -12.69 13.31 -30.04
CA LYS A 241 -13.17 13.08 -31.40
C LYS A 241 -11.97 13.11 -32.32
N ASN A 242 -11.48 11.93 -32.68
CA ASN A 242 -10.85 11.59 -33.97
C ASN A 242 -10.49 10.09 -33.94
N GLY A 243 -11.51 9.26 -33.80
CA GLY A 243 -11.47 7.85 -34.18
C GLY A 243 -12.22 7.68 -35.51
N VAL A 244 -11.71 8.30 -36.58
CA VAL A 244 -12.17 8.02 -37.93
C VAL A 244 -11.21 7.00 -38.53
N ILE A 245 -11.70 5.77 -38.68
CA ILE A 245 -11.04 4.70 -39.44
C ILE A 245 -11.07 5.14 -40.91
N PRO A 246 -9.94 5.26 -41.61
CA PRO A 246 -9.97 5.56 -43.04
C PRO A 246 -10.48 4.34 -43.81
N ASP A 247 -11.61 4.52 -44.50
CA ASP A 247 -12.16 3.57 -45.46
C ASP A 247 -11.18 3.33 -46.62
N LYS A 248 -11.06 2.05 -46.97
CA LYS A 248 -10.23 1.51 -48.05
C LYS A 248 -10.75 2.05 -49.40
N PRO A 249 -9.89 2.54 -50.32
CA PRO A 249 -10.36 2.98 -51.62
C PRO A 249 -10.77 1.78 -52.50
N SER A 250 -12.02 1.82 -52.93
CA SER A 250 -12.59 0.98 -53.99
C SER A 250 -11.94 1.34 -55.33
N SER A 251 -11.24 0.38 -55.93
CA SER A 251 -10.81 0.39 -57.32
C SER A 251 -12.00 0.20 -58.24
N GLY A 252 -12.22 1.12 -59.18
CA GLY A 252 -13.11 0.96 -60.32
C GLY A 252 -12.50 1.66 -61.53
N GLU A 253 -12.32 0.88 -62.59
CA GLU A 253 -11.84 1.17 -63.96
C GLU A 253 -10.32 1.30 -64.17
#